data_AF-A0A2R6J449-F1
#
_entry.id   AF-A0A2R6J449-F1
#
_cell.length_a   1.000
_cell.length_b   1.000
_cell.length_c   1.000
_cell.angle_alpha   90.00
_cell.angle_beta   90.00
_cell.angle_gamma   90.00
#
_symmetry.space_group_name_H-M   'P 1'
#
loop_
_entity.id
_entity.type
_entity.pdbx_description
1 polymer ?
#
loop_
_entity_poly.entity_id
_entity_poly.type
_entity_poly.pdbx_seq_one_letter_code
_entity_poly.pdbx_strand_id
1 'polypeptide(L)'
;MSGSAPGRREVAHRLFAAEFDDAEFSYSESDEERAPNYVVTPTGARVNRLFAVGVLTEIDDVNPEMVRGRVVDPTGAFVTYAGQYQPDALAFLERADPPAFLALSGKARTFEPDDDDVVYSSVRPESVNEVDAETRDRWVVTAAERTLNRIGVAASAVEADLAGDRLRAALLEADVDDRLADGVALALEYYDTTPAYLEALRETALDAVRVVAGDREEVSGLSVSPDEPGGSGSAAASDLATLDLSNVPSPAAATAAADANGASATDAAESTDDTDEVSADDDEATTGTEESSAEATADAGAATESAEDAGEDLEDLEDFEPGEFDLDEETRQAVEEEYGTEFSTADEVEEADAGAPESEAEAVETDPADAGGSAGADAEADAESEADGKTENEDAEPAEESAEEGDDDGNDESAAVDLEDAVMEAMETVGDGEGADREDLIAAVVDEHGVDSGAVEDAIQDALMSGRCYEPSDGTLKAI
;
A
#
# COMPACT_ATOMS: atom_id res chain seq x y z
N MET A 1 -29.29 -2.03 -7.21
CA MET A 1 -28.51 -3.19 -7.67
C MET A 1 -28.10 -2.99 -9.12
N SER A 2 -27.08 -2.15 -9.34
CA SER A 2 -26.37 -2.11 -10.61
C SER A 2 -25.13 -2.98 -10.45
N GLY A 3 -25.32 -4.30 -10.56
CA GLY A 3 -24.19 -5.20 -10.74
C GLY A 3 -23.46 -4.77 -12.01
N SER A 4 -22.19 -4.42 -11.88
CA SER A 4 -21.34 -4.07 -13.01
C SER A 4 -21.43 -5.20 -14.04
N ALA A 5 -21.82 -4.89 -15.28
CA ALA A 5 -21.92 -5.90 -16.32
C ALA A 5 -20.57 -6.63 -16.47
N PRO A 6 -20.55 -7.98 -16.56
CA PRO A 6 -19.31 -8.74 -16.65
C PRO A 6 -18.49 -8.26 -17.86
N GLY A 7 -17.26 -7.81 -17.60
CA GLY A 7 -16.29 -7.40 -18.63
C GLY A 7 -15.99 -5.89 -18.75
N ARG A 8 -16.58 -5.01 -17.93
CA ARG A 8 -16.03 -3.64 -17.82
C ARG A 8 -14.74 -3.68 -17.01
N ARG A 9 -13.62 -3.38 -17.67
CA ARG A 9 -12.33 -3.15 -17.00
C ARG A 9 -12.52 -2.03 -15.98
N GLU A 10 -12.21 -2.31 -14.73
CA GLU A 10 -12.26 -1.31 -13.68
C GLU A 10 -11.17 -0.27 -13.86
N VAL A 11 -11.47 0.96 -13.45
CA VAL A 11 -10.55 2.08 -13.57
C VAL A 11 -9.45 1.90 -12.54
N ALA A 12 -8.18 2.10 -12.95
CA ALA A 12 -7.09 2.14 -12.01
C ALA A 12 -7.17 3.43 -11.17
N HIS A 13 -7.25 3.27 -9.85
CA HIS A 13 -7.28 4.38 -8.92
C HIS A 13 -5.92 5.06 -8.84
N ARG A 14 -5.93 6.38 -8.69
CA ARG A 14 -4.74 7.17 -8.34
C ARG A 14 -4.95 7.65 -6.93
N LEU A 15 -4.04 7.25 -6.07
CA LEU A 15 -4.03 7.47 -4.64
C LEU A 15 -2.56 7.56 -4.23
N PHE A 16 -2.32 8.26 -3.12
CA PHE A 16 -0.99 8.44 -2.57
C PHE A 16 -0.56 7.21 -1.79
N ALA A 17 0.75 6.95 -1.73
CA ALA A 17 1.29 5.82 -0.99
C ALA A 17 0.91 5.89 0.50
N ALA A 18 0.94 7.07 1.12
CA ALA A 18 0.55 7.26 2.53
C ALA A 18 -0.86 6.70 2.82
N GLU A 19 -1.86 7.09 2.03
CA GLU A 19 -3.24 6.60 2.21
C GLU A 19 -3.39 5.10 1.89
N PHE A 20 -2.56 4.57 0.99
CA PHE A 20 -2.59 3.15 0.66
C PHE A 20 -1.99 2.28 1.75
N ASP A 21 -0.94 2.79 2.40
CA ASP A 21 -0.24 2.09 3.47
C ASP A 21 -1.17 1.89 4.68
N ASP A 22 -2.00 2.90 5.00
CA ASP A 22 -3.04 2.82 6.02
C ASP A 22 -4.22 1.89 5.66
N ALA A 23 -4.25 1.31 4.46
CA ALA A 23 -5.37 0.49 4.01
C ALA A 23 -5.24 -0.97 4.46
N GLU A 24 -5.93 -1.32 5.55
CA GLU A 24 -5.97 -2.68 6.10
C GLU A 24 -7.17 -3.54 5.65
N PHE A 25 -8.31 -2.90 5.32
CA PHE A 25 -9.55 -3.59 5.02
C PHE A 25 -9.61 -4.07 3.57
N SER A 26 -9.78 -5.38 3.38
CA SER A 26 -10.09 -5.97 2.08
C SER A 26 -11.28 -6.92 2.14
N TYR A 27 -12.03 -7.02 1.03
CA TYR A 27 -13.17 -7.91 0.93
C TYR A 27 -13.43 -8.38 -0.52
N SER A 28 -14.15 -9.50 -0.65
CA SER A 28 -14.66 -10.01 -1.93
C SER A 28 -16.12 -9.59 -2.11
N GLU A 29 -16.48 -9.10 -3.30
CA GLU A 29 -17.84 -8.59 -3.57
C GLU A 29 -18.93 -9.68 -3.54
N SER A 30 -18.56 -10.95 -3.73
CA SER A 30 -19.45 -12.10 -3.58
C SER A 30 -18.69 -13.34 -3.11
N ASP A 31 -19.43 -14.37 -2.67
CA ASP A 31 -18.89 -15.68 -2.30
C ASP A 31 -18.47 -16.52 -3.52
N GLU A 32 -18.56 -15.97 -4.73
CA GLU A 32 -18.10 -16.66 -5.94
C GLU A 32 -16.57 -16.73 -5.94
N GLU A 33 -16.01 -17.88 -6.32
CA GLU A 33 -14.55 -18.09 -6.39
C GLU A 33 -13.82 -17.08 -7.29
N ARG A 34 -14.54 -16.42 -8.21
CA ARG A 34 -14.01 -15.39 -9.11
C ARG A 34 -14.45 -13.97 -8.77
N ALA A 35 -14.99 -13.76 -7.56
CA ALA A 35 -15.40 -12.43 -7.13
C ALA A 35 -14.21 -11.46 -7.15
N PRO A 36 -14.41 -10.22 -7.63
CA PRO A 36 -13.38 -9.20 -7.51
C PRO A 36 -13.12 -8.91 -6.02
N ASN A 37 -11.84 -8.84 -5.68
CA ASN A 37 -11.36 -8.43 -4.37
C ASN A 37 -11.08 -6.92 -4.40
N TYR A 38 -11.45 -6.21 -3.35
CA TYR A 38 -11.22 -4.79 -3.19
C TYR A 38 -10.48 -4.53 -1.89
N VAL A 39 -9.52 -3.61 -1.94
CA VAL A 39 -8.96 -2.95 -0.75
C VAL A 39 -9.69 -1.64 -0.58
N VAL A 40 -10.19 -1.34 0.61
CA VAL A 40 -10.86 -0.07 0.90
C VAL A 40 -9.87 0.82 1.64
N THR A 41 -9.64 2.02 1.13
CA THR A 41 -8.78 3.03 1.81
C THR A 41 -9.57 3.74 2.92
N PRO A 42 -8.89 4.39 3.90
CA PRO A 42 -9.55 5.17 4.95
C PRO A 42 -10.48 6.29 4.42
N THR A 43 -10.22 6.85 3.23
CA THR A 43 -11.14 7.84 2.62
C THR A 43 -12.28 7.24 1.79
N GLY A 44 -12.40 5.91 1.77
CA GLY A 44 -13.49 5.21 1.09
C GLY A 44 -13.27 4.89 -0.37
N ALA A 45 -12.04 4.95 -0.90
CA ALA A 45 -11.76 4.40 -2.23
C ALA A 45 -11.81 2.87 -2.20
N ARG A 46 -12.68 2.26 -3.02
CA ARG A 46 -12.71 0.81 -3.27
C ARG A 46 -11.74 0.43 -4.40
N VAL A 47 -10.53 0.01 -4.05
CA VAL A 47 -9.43 -0.22 -4.98
C VAL A 47 -9.31 -1.70 -5.33
N ASN A 48 -9.67 -2.06 -6.57
CA ASN A 48 -9.25 -3.34 -7.16
C ASN A 48 -7.91 -3.20 -7.89
N ARG A 49 -7.74 -2.08 -8.60
CA ARG A 49 -6.58 -1.76 -9.41
C ARG A 49 -6.11 -0.34 -9.09
N LEU A 50 -4.81 -0.16 -8.96
CA LEU A 50 -4.19 1.15 -8.81
C LEU A 50 -3.23 1.45 -9.96
N PHE A 51 -3.01 2.73 -10.17
CA PHE A 51 -2.00 3.29 -11.05
C PHE A 51 -1.20 4.31 -10.25
N ALA A 52 0.06 4.00 -9.98
CA ALA A 52 1.00 4.82 -9.24
C ALA A 52 2.17 5.23 -10.14
N VAL A 53 2.75 6.39 -9.89
CA VAL A 53 3.98 6.84 -10.53
C VAL A 53 4.91 7.37 -9.45
N GLY A 54 6.15 6.88 -9.43
CA GLY A 54 7.12 7.23 -8.41
C GLY A 54 8.55 6.95 -8.86
N VAL A 55 9.48 6.98 -7.92
CA VAL A 55 10.88 6.59 -8.09
C VAL A 55 11.04 5.16 -7.59
N LEU A 56 11.50 4.25 -8.43
CA LEU A 56 11.98 2.95 -8.00
C LEU A 56 13.30 3.16 -7.25
N THR A 57 13.29 3.00 -5.92
CA THR A 57 14.47 3.25 -5.07
C THR A 57 15.23 1.97 -4.76
N GLU A 58 14.52 0.85 -4.61
CA GLU A 58 15.06 -0.42 -4.16
C GLU A 58 14.43 -1.59 -4.92
N ILE A 59 15.25 -2.62 -5.17
CA ILE A 59 14.82 -3.92 -5.70
C ILE A 59 15.55 -4.98 -4.87
N ASP A 60 14.79 -5.79 -4.16
CA ASP A 60 15.30 -6.87 -3.32
C ASP A 60 14.89 -8.23 -3.88
N ASP A 61 15.82 -9.18 -3.92
CA ASP A 61 15.53 -10.58 -4.16
C ASP A 61 14.85 -11.18 -2.91
N VAL A 62 13.55 -11.48 -2.98
CA VAL A 62 12.83 -12.15 -1.88
C VAL A 62 13.18 -13.63 -1.87
N ASN A 63 13.17 -14.23 -3.06
CA ASN A 63 13.60 -15.60 -3.31
C ASN A 63 14.01 -15.72 -4.80
N PRO A 64 14.57 -16.86 -5.25
CA PRO A 64 15.05 -17.02 -6.62
C PRO A 64 13.99 -16.83 -7.73
N GLU A 65 12.71 -16.79 -7.38
CA GLU A 65 11.58 -16.71 -8.31
C GLU A 65 10.75 -15.43 -8.14
N MET A 66 11.16 -14.54 -7.23
CA MET A 66 10.40 -13.34 -6.86
C MET A 66 11.30 -12.19 -6.38
N VAL A 67 11.06 -11.01 -6.96
CA VAL A 67 11.67 -9.75 -6.55
C VAL A 67 10.63 -8.83 -5.91
N ARG A 68 11.06 -8.03 -4.94
CA ARG A 68 10.31 -6.95 -4.31
C ARG A 68 10.85 -5.62 -4.80
N GLY A 69 10.01 -4.80 -5.42
CA GLY A 69 10.33 -3.43 -5.79
C GLY A 69 9.68 -2.42 -4.85
N ARG A 70 10.39 -1.31 -4.58
CA ARG A 70 9.86 -0.19 -3.79
C ARG A 70 9.75 1.07 -4.67
N VAL A 71 8.51 1.48 -4.95
CA VAL A 71 8.19 2.64 -5.81
C VAL A 71 7.71 3.79 -4.95
N VAL A 72 8.56 4.78 -4.76
CA VAL A 72 8.36 5.91 -3.83
C VAL A 72 7.69 7.08 -4.55
N ASP A 73 6.52 7.49 -4.06
CA ASP A 73 5.92 8.77 -4.40
C ASP A 73 6.29 9.84 -3.34
N PRO A 74 5.91 11.12 -3.50
CA PRO A 74 6.26 12.15 -2.52
C PRO A 74 5.74 11.88 -1.09
N THR A 75 4.78 10.98 -0.91
CA THR A 75 4.09 10.73 0.37
C THR A 75 4.51 9.42 1.05
N GLY A 76 5.20 8.52 0.34
CA GLY A 76 5.56 7.20 0.85
C GLY A 76 5.93 6.23 -0.26
N ALA A 77 5.88 4.92 0.04
CA ALA A 77 6.28 3.88 -0.90
C ALA A 77 5.18 2.89 -1.22
N PHE A 78 5.00 2.57 -2.50
CA PHE A 78 4.26 1.39 -2.94
C PHE A 78 5.21 0.19 -2.99
N VAL A 79 4.87 -0.87 -2.26
CA VAL A 79 5.57 -2.16 -2.34
C VAL A 79 4.96 -3.02 -3.42
N THR A 80 5.77 -3.56 -4.32
CA THR A 80 5.32 -4.46 -5.39
C THR A 80 6.14 -5.74 -5.42
N TYR A 81 5.45 -6.87 -5.61
CA TYR A 81 6.08 -8.19 -5.74
C TYR A 81 5.85 -8.73 -7.14
N ALA A 82 6.94 -9.00 -7.87
CA ALA A 82 6.88 -9.64 -9.18
C ALA A 82 7.55 -11.01 -9.09
N GLY A 83 6.80 -12.06 -9.43
CA GLY A 83 7.37 -13.41 -9.55
C GLY A 83 7.01 -14.08 -10.87
N GLN A 84 7.10 -15.41 -10.92
CA GLN A 84 6.85 -16.21 -12.12
C GLN A 84 5.52 -15.96 -12.85
N TYR A 85 4.49 -15.53 -12.11
CA TYR A 85 3.16 -15.22 -12.66
C TYR A 85 3.04 -13.76 -13.16
N GLN A 86 4.11 -12.97 -13.07
CA GLN A 86 4.24 -11.61 -13.58
C GLN A 86 5.54 -11.50 -14.41
N PRO A 87 5.74 -12.34 -15.44
CA PRO A 87 7.04 -12.47 -16.12
C PRO A 87 7.54 -11.16 -16.73
N ASP A 88 6.64 -10.34 -17.28
CA ASP A 88 7.01 -9.06 -17.88
C ASP A 88 7.49 -8.05 -16.82
N ALA A 89 6.82 -8.00 -15.66
CA ALA A 89 7.19 -7.11 -14.57
C ALA A 89 8.47 -7.58 -13.85
N LEU A 90 8.60 -8.90 -13.63
CA LEU A 90 9.80 -9.50 -13.06
C LEU A 90 11.01 -9.18 -13.93
N ALA A 91 10.92 -9.48 -15.23
CA ALA A 91 12.01 -9.23 -16.16
C ALA A 91 12.33 -7.74 -16.32
N PHE A 92 11.36 -6.84 -16.14
CA PHE A 92 11.62 -5.41 -16.08
C PHE A 92 12.43 -5.06 -14.82
N LEU A 93 11.96 -5.47 -13.64
CA LEU A 93 12.61 -5.14 -12.36
C LEU A 93 14.03 -5.70 -12.26
N GLU A 94 14.27 -6.94 -12.72
CA GLU A 94 15.61 -7.55 -12.74
C GLU A 94 16.64 -6.79 -13.62
N ARG A 95 16.18 -5.96 -14.55
CA ARG A 95 17.04 -5.17 -15.45
C ARG A 95 17.03 -3.68 -15.15
N ALA A 96 16.18 -3.24 -14.23
CA ALA A 96 16.10 -1.83 -13.88
C ALA A 96 17.34 -1.44 -13.05
N ASP A 97 17.79 -0.21 -13.22
CA ASP A 97 18.89 0.37 -12.46
C ASP A 97 18.34 1.51 -11.57
N PRO A 98 17.97 1.24 -10.30
CA PRO A 98 17.55 2.29 -9.37
C PRO A 98 18.66 3.35 -9.14
N PRO A 99 18.31 4.64 -9.01
CA PRO A 99 16.96 5.21 -9.04
C PRO A 99 16.42 5.44 -10.45
N ALA A 100 15.16 5.07 -10.70
CA ALA A 100 14.49 5.30 -11.98
C ALA A 100 13.01 5.71 -11.81
N PHE A 101 12.50 6.60 -12.65
CA PHE A 101 11.08 6.97 -12.63
C PHE A 101 10.22 5.86 -13.24
N LEU A 102 9.20 5.42 -12.51
CA LEU A 102 8.43 4.23 -12.85
C LEU A 102 6.92 4.48 -12.74
N ALA A 103 6.18 4.05 -13.76
CA ALA A 103 4.74 3.89 -13.69
C ALA A 103 4.40 2.42 -13.38
N LEU A 104 3.66 2.22 -12.31
CA LEU A 104 3.19 0.92 -11.82
C LEU A 104 1.66 0.84 -11.93
N SER A 105 1.16 -0.12 -12.69
CA SER A 105 -0.25 -0.50 -12.68
C SER A 105 -0.38 -1.91 -12.13
N GLY A 106 -1.26 -2.11 -11.16
CA GLY A 106 -1.39 -3.42 -10.52
C GLY A 106 -2.66 -3.57 -9.71
N LYS A 107 -2.88 -4.77 -9.19
CA LYS A 107 -3.98 -5.08 -8.28
C LYS A 107 -3.58 -4.76 -6.86
N ALA A 108 -4.43 -4.03 -6.14
CA ALA A 108 -4.25 -3.82 -4.71
C ALA A 108 -4.48 -5.14 -3.95
N ARG A 109 -3.68 -5.36 -2.91
CA ARG A 109 -3.79 -6.49 -1.99
C ARG A 109 -3.39 -6.03 -0.60
N THR A 110 -4.00 -6.63 0.41
CA THR A 110 -3.47 -6.64 1.76
C THR A 110 -2.96 -8.04 2.08
N PHE A 111 -1.98 -8.13 2.97
CA PHE A 111 -1.45 -9.39 3.48
C PHE A 111 -1.02 -9.18 4.93
N GLU A 112 -1.38 -10.12 5.78
CA GLU A 112 -1.01 -10.16 7.20
C GLU A 112 -0.05 -11.36 7.37
N PRO A 113 1.19 -11.16 7.80
CA PRO A 113 2.13 -12.24 8.10
C PRO A 113 1.66 -13.06 9.29
N ASP A 114 1.99 -14.36 9.33
CA ASP A 114 1.62 -15.23 10.47
C ASP A 114 2.32 -14.83 11.79
N ASP A 115 3.44 -14.10 11.70
CA ASP A 115 4.30 -13.73 12.83
C ASP A 115 3.95 -12.37 13.47
N ASP A 116 3.13 -11.54 12.82
CA ASP A 116 2.80 -10.17 13.25
C ASP A 116 1.33 -9.85 12.96
N ASP A 117 0.61 -9.23 13.89
CA ASP A 117 -0.77 -8.74 13.69
C ASP A 117 -0.84 -7.45 12.83
N VAL A 118 0.14 -7.24 11.91
CA VAL A 118 0.27 -6.04 11.08
C VAL A 118 -0.14 -6.34 9.65
N VAL A 119 -1.10 -5.58 9.14
CA VAL A 119 -1.57 -5.70 7.76
C VAL A 119 -0.73 -4.83 6.84
N TYR A 120 -0.08 -5.44 5.85
CA TYR A 120 0.70 -4.72 4.84
C TYR A 120 -0.08 -4.59 3.54
N SER A 121 -0.07 -3.39 2.97
CA SER A 121 -0.60 -3.11 1.64
C SER A 121 0.46 -3.33 0.55
N SER A 122 0.08 -4.04 -0.52
CA SER A 122 0.97 -4.33 -1.64
C SER A 122 0.27 -4.25 -2.99
N VAL A 123 1.08 -4.05 -4.03
CA VAL A 123 0.63 -3.94 -5.41
C VAL A 123 1.13 -5.15 -6.18
N ARG A 124 0.22 -6.01 -6.63
CA ARG A 124 0.57 -7.07 -7.58
C ARG A 124 0.67 -6.46 -8.98
N PRO A 125 1.87 -6.38 -9.58
CA PRO A 125 2.07 -5.65 -10.82
C PRO A 125 1.38 -6.38 -11.98
N GLU A 126 0.70 -5.60 -12.82
CA GLU A 126 0.21 -6.03 -14.13
C GLU A 126 0.99 -5.38 -15.27
N SER A 127 1.49 -4.16 -15.06
CA SER A 127 2.36 -3.47 -16.00
C SER A 127 3.28 -2.51 -15.24
N VAL A 128 4.54 -2.48 -15.67
CA VAL A 128 5.59 -1.64 -15.12
C VAL A 128 6.33 -1.01 -16.31
N ASN A 129 6.50 0.30 -16.31
CA ASN A 129 7.19 1.02 -17.40
C ASN A 129 7.97 2.20 -16.84
N GLU A 130 9.15 2.44 -17.41
CA GLU A 130 9.92 3.67 -17.15
C GLU A 130 9.18 4.89 -17.71
N VAL A 131 9.20 6.00 -16.97
CA VAL A 131 8.58 7.27 -17.36
C VAL A 131 9.52 8.44 -17.07
N ASP A 132 9.11 9.66 -17.41
CA ASP A 132 9.86 10.88 -17.09
C ASP A 132 9.29 11.63 -15.87
N ALA A 133 10.06 12.61 -15.39
CA ALA A 133 9.65 13.46 -14.27
C ALA A 133 8.36 14.24 -14.55
N GLU A 134 8.11 14.69 -15.78
CA GLU A 134 6.87 15.41 -16.12
C GLU A 134 5.63 14.49 -15.96
N THR A 135 5.76 13.21 -16.32
CA THR A 135 4.71 12.22 -16.14
C THR A 135 4.43 11.96 -14.66
N ARG A 136 5.48 11.88 -13.83
CA ARG A 136 5.36 11.80 -12.36
C ARG A 136 4.61 13.01 -11.82
N ASP A 137 5.03 14.22 -12.19
CA ASP A 137 4.44 15.46 -11.66
C ASP A 137 2.96 15.59 -12.03
N ARG A 138 2.60 15.25 -13.28
CA ARG A 138 1.20 15.21 -13.71
C ARG A 138 0.39 14.16 -12.95
N TRP A 139 1.00 13.02 -12.62
CA TRP A 139 0.35 12.00 -11.79
C TRP A 139 0.10 12.51 -10.36
N VAL A 140 1.08 13.15 -9.73
CA VAL A 140 0.96 13.72 -8.37
C VAL A 140 -0.20 14.71 -8.28
N VAL A 141 -0.29 15.65 -9.22
CA VAL A 141 -1.39 16.63 -9.25
C VAL A 141 -2.75 15.92 -9.41
N THR A 142 -2.83 14.92 -10.29
CA THR A 142 -4.08 14.16 -10.50
C THR A 142 -4.44 13.31 -9.27
N ALA A 143 -3.46 12.77 -8.56
CA ALA A 143 -3.66 12.01 -7.33
C ALA A 143 -4.19 12.94 -6.22
N ALA A 144 -3.56 14.11 -6.04
CA ALA A 144 -4.01 15.13 -5.09
C ALA A 144 -5.45 15.58 -5.35
N GLU A 145 -5.81 15.93 -6.58
CA GLU A 145 -7.19 16.32 -6.93
C GLU A 145 -8.21 15.23 -6.55
N ARG A 146 -7.87 13.96 -6.80
CA ARG A 146 -8.75 12.82 -6.47
C ARG A 146 -8.82 12.56 -4.98
N THR A 147 -7.70 12.68 -4.26
CA THR A 147 -7.65 12.52 -2.80
C THR A 147 -8.45 13.62 -2.11
N LEU A 148 -8.28 14.88 -2.51
CA LEU A 148 -9.05 16.01 -1.98
C LEU A 148 -10.56 15.85 -2.22
N ASN A 149 -10.97 15.33 -3.39
CA ASN A 149 -12.37 15.04 -3.64
C ASN A 149 -12.92 13.97 -2.68
N ARG A 150 -12.19 12.88 -2.45
CA ARG A 150 -12.61 11.83 -1.50
C ARG A 150 -12.68 12.34 -0.07
N ILE A 151 -11.67 13.09 0.37
CA ILE A 151 -11.64 13.74 1.68
C ILE A 151 -12.89 14.59 1.89
N GLY A 152 -13.26 15.40 0.90
CA GLY A 152 -14.46 16.23 0.98
C GLY A 152 -15.76 15.43 1.13
N VAL A 153 -15.85 14.25 0.51
CA VAL A 153 -17.01 13.35 0.64
C VAL A 153 -17.01 12.67 2.01
N ALA A 154 -15.88 12.11 2.44
CA ALA A 154 -15.73 11.46 3.74
C ALA A 154 -16.00 12.44 4.90
N ALA A 155 -15.48 13.67 4.82
CA ALA A 155 -15.75 14.70 5.80
C ALA A 155 -17.23 15.09 5.87
N SER A 156 -17.91 15.17 4.71
CA SER A 156 -19.36 15.43 4.68
C SER A 156 -20.15 14.30 5.35
N ALA A 157 -19.70 13.05 5.18
CA ALA A 157 -20.29 11.88 5.83
C ALA A 157 -20.10 11.90 7.36
N VAL A 158 -18.90 12.24 7.83
CA VAL A 158 -18.58 12.40 9.25
C VAL A 158 -19.39 13.55 9.87
N GLU A 159 -19.50 14.69 9.18
CA GLU A 159 -20.29 15.84 9.65
C GLU A 159 -21.78 15.50 9.79
N ALA A 160 -22.32 14.71 8.85
CA ALA A 160 -23.72 14.31 8.85
C ALA A 160 -24.07 13.30 9.95
N ASP A 161 -23.07 12.66 10.56
CA ASP A 161 -23.24 11.62 11.57
C ASP A 161 -24.18 10.49 11.09
N LEU A 162 -24.04 10.10 9.82
CA LEU A 162 -24.79 9.02 9.18
C LEU A 162 -23.89 7.79 9.02
N ALA A 163 -24.47 6.60 9.11
CA ALA A 163 -23.77 5.33 8.91
C ALA A 163 -24.56 4.35 8.03
N GLY A 164 -23.85 3.38 7.47
CA GLY A 164 -24.40 2.26 6.68
C GLY A 164 -25.31 2.70 5.53
N ASP A 165 -26.44 2.01 5.37
CA ASP A 165 -27.39 2.24 4.27
C ASP A 165 -27.93 3.68 4.20
N ARG A 166 -28.05 4.36 5.35
CA ARG A 166 -28.53 5.75 5.38
C ARG A 166 -27.50 6.70 4.81
N LEU A 167 -26.24 6.53 5.19
CA LEU A 167 -25.14 7.30 4.63
C LEU A 167 -25.02 7.05 3.13
N ARG A 168 -25.02 5.77 2.72
CA ARG A 168 -24.99 5.39 1.31
C ARG A 168 -26.09 6.06 0.50
N ALA A 169 -27.34 6.03 0.99
CA ALA A 169 -28.47 6.68 0.33
C ALA A 169 -28.31 8.20 0.24
N ALA A 170 -27.82 8.84 1.30
CA ALA A 170 -27.53 10.27 1.33
C ALA A 170 -26.49 10.69 0.28
N LEU A 171 -25.40 9.94 0.18
CA LEU A 171 -24.33 10.19 -0.79
C LEU A 171 -24.84 10.03 -2.24
N LEU A 172 -25.65 9.01 -2.51
CA LEU A 172 -26.26 8.82 -3.83
C LEU A 172 -27.24 9.94 -4.20
N GLU A 173 -28.03 10.45 -3.25
CA GLU A 173 -28.90 11.60 -3.48
C GLU A 173 -28.09 12.89 -3.77
N ALA A 174 -26.89 12.99 -3.20
CA ALA A 174 -25.93 14.05 -3.47
C ALA A 174 -25.09 13.86 -4.76
N ASP A 175 -25.46 12.91 -5.64
CA ASP A 175 -24.79 12.60 -6.92
C ASP A 175 -23.35 12.07 -6.76
N VAL A 176 -23.03 11.46 -5.62
CA VAL A 176 -21.76 10.73 -5.43
C VAL A 176 -21.83 9.39 -6.16
N ASP A 177 -20.72 9.01 -6.80
CA ASP A 177 -20.59 7.71 -7.49
C ASP A 177 -20.90 6.53 -6.55
N ASP A 178 -21.67 5.54 -7.04
CA ASP A 178 -22.08 4.37 -6.27
C ASP A 178 -20.91 3.68 -5.54
N ARG A 179 -19.74 3.55 -6.17
CA ARG A 179 -18.60 2.85 -5.56
C ARG A 179 -17.96 3.67 -4.46
N LEU A 180 -17.88 4.98 -4.64
CA LEU A 180 -17.37 5.86 -3.60
C LEU A 180 -18.35 5.94 -2.43
N ALA A 181 -19.66 6.00 -2.69
CA ALA A 181 -20.68 5.98 -1.64
C ALA A 181 -20.63 4.69 -0.81
N ASP A 182 -20.49 3.53 -1.47
CA ASP A 182 -20.30 2.23 -0.80
C ASP A 182 -19.00 2.24 0.02
N GLY A 183 -17.90 2.69 -0.59
CA GLY A 183 -16.58 2.66 0.02
C GLY A 183 -16.45 3.60 1.22
N VAL A 184 -17.02 4.80 1.17
CA VAL A 184 -17.03 5.73 2.32
C VAL A 184 -17.83 5.15 3.48
N ALA A 185 -18.97 4.50 3.21
CA ALA A 185 -19.74 3.84 4.26
C ALA A 185 -18.95 2.69 4.92
N LEU A 186 -18.28 1.87 4.12
CA LEU A 186 -17.42 0.79 4.63
C LEU A 186 -16.20 1.33 5.39
N ALA A 187 -15.56 2.38 4.89
CA ALA A 187 -14.37 2.95 5.50
C ALA A 187 -14.68 3.55 6.87
N LEU A 188 -15.77 4.31 7.00
CA LEU A 188 -16.16 4.88 8.29
C LEU A 188 -16.60 3.81 9.30
N GLU A 189 -17.13 2.68 8.83
CA GLU A 189 -17.49 1.56 9.71
C GLU A 189 -16.27 0.78 10.21
N TYR A 190 -15.23 0.65 9.38
CA TYR A 190 -14.03 -0.13 9.71
C TYR A 190 -12.95 0.69 10.43
N TYR A 191 -12.61 1.87 9.88
CA TYR A 191 -11.48 2.68 10.33
C TYR A 191 -11.85 3.76 11.34
N ASP A 192 -13.14 3.99 11.59
CA ASP A 192 -13.62 5.13 12.40
C ASP A 192 -12.98 6.48 11.97
N THR A 193 -12.77 6.66 10.66
CA THR A 193 -11.91 7.72 10.11
C THR A 193 -12.27 9.11 10.62
N THR A 194 -11.33 9.77 11.30
CA THR A 194 -11.58 11.03 11.98
C THR A 194 -11.32 12.24 11.09
N PRO A 195 -11.89 13.43 11.43
CA PRO A 195 -11.55 14.68 10.77
C PRO A 195 -10.06 15.05 10.88
N ALA A 196 -9.36 14.57 11.93
CA ALA A 196 -7.95 14.83 12.12
C ALA A 196 -7.10 14.11 11.06
N TYR A 197 -7.40 12.83 10.82
CA TYR A 197 -6.80 12.07 9.73
C TYR A 197 -7.06 12.73 8.37
N LEU A 198 -8.32 13.10 8.11
CA LEU A 198 -8.72 13.73 6.85
C LEU A 198 -7.99 15.05 6.57
N GLU A 199 -7.78 15.88 7.60
CA GLU A 199 -7.02 17.13 7.46
C GLU A 199 -5.52 16.86 7.31
N ALA A 200 -4.95 15.88 8.02
CA ALA A 200 -3.55 15.49 7.87
C ALA A 200 -3.27 15.00 6.45
N LEU A 201 -4.10 14.08 5.93
CA LEU A 201 -3.98 13.58 4.56
C LEU A 201 -4.20 14.69 3.51
N ARG A 202 -5.09 15.66 3.80
CA ARG A 202 -5.27 16.85 2.96
C ARG A 202 -3.99 17.67 2.88
N GLU A 203 -3.35 17.96 4.01
CA GLU A 203 -2.09 18.71 4.00
C GLU A 203 -0.97 17.93 3.31
N THR A 204 -0.86 16.61 3.52
CA THR A 204 0.06 15.74 2.76
C THR A 204 -0.17 15.85 1.25
N ALA A 205 -1.44 15.80 0.80
CA ALA A 205 -1.78 15.93 -0.61
C ALA A 205 -1.47 17.33 -1.18
N LEU A 206 -1.67 18.40 -0.39
CA LEU A 206 -1.34 19.76 -0.80
C LEU A 206 0.17 19.99 -0.84
N ASP A 207 0.91 19.47 0.14
CA ASP A 207 2.37 19.50 0.16
C ASP A 207 2.96 18.78 -1.05
N ALA A 208 2.42 17.63 -1.46
CA ALA A 208 2.85 16.93 -2.67
C ALA A 208 2.73 17.83 -3.93
N VAL A 209 1.68 18.65 -4.01
CA VAL A 209 1.53 19.63 -5.11
C VAL A 209 2.48 20.81 -4.95
N ARG A 210 2.73 21.29 -3.72
CA ARG A 210 3.69 22.37 -3.43
C ARG A 210 5.12 21.94 -3.80
N VAL A 211 5.49 20.67 -3.59
CA VAL A 211 6.76 20.09 -4.05
C VAL A 211 6.87 20.12 -5.57
N VAL A 212 5.81 19.69 -6.29
CA VAL A 212 5.78 19.77 -7.75
C VAL A 212 5.87 21.21 -8.26
N ALA A 213 5.28 22.17 -7.54
CA ALA A 213 5.37 23.59 -7.87
C ALA A 213 6.75 24.22 -7.56
N GLY A 214 7.61 23.53 -6.79
CA GLY A 214 8.87 24.06 -6.28
C GLY A 214 8.69 25.05 -5.12
N ASP A 215 7.50 25.07 -4.50
CA ASP A 215 7.18 25.90 -3.33
C ASP A 215 7.63 25.25 -2.01
N ARG A 216 7.96 23.94 -2.05
CA ARG A 216 8.42 23.14 -0.92
C ARG A 216 9.44 22.10 -1.41
N GLU A 217 10.37 21.70 -0.55
CA GLU A 217 11.40 20.71 -0.91
C GLU A 217 10.91 19.26 -0.76
N GLU A 218 10.15 18.98 0.31
CA GLU A 218 9.62 17.64 0.62
C GLU A 218 8.24 17.70 1.27
N VAL A 219 7.53 16.56 1.28
CA VAL A 219 6.20 16.44 1.89
C VAL A 219 6.33 16.03 3.35
N SER A 220 5.57 16.66 4.24
CA SER A 220 5.44 16.16 5.62
C SER A 220 4.72 14.80 5.64
N GLY A 221 5.34 13.81 6.28
CA GLY A 221 4.77 12.47 6.42
C GLY A 221 3.41 12.46 7.12
N LEU A 222 2.55 11.52 6.73
CA LEU A 222 1.28 11.27 7.38
C LEU A 222 1.52 10.40 8.62
N SER A 223 1.40 10.97 9.82
CA SER A 223 1.66 10.27 11.08
C SER A 223 0.41 10.02 11.92
N VAL A 224 -0.74 10.53 11.50
CA VAL A 224 -2.01 10.42 12.22
C VAL A 224 -2.69 9.13 11.77
N SER A 225 -3.05 8.24 12.69
CA SER A 225 -3.81 7.03 12.36
C SER A 225 -5.27 7.36 12.01
N PRO A 226 -5.96 6.55 11.18
CA PRO A 226 -7.34 6.82 10.77
C PRO A 226 -8.32 7.10 11.91
N ASP A 227 -8.24 6.34 13.00
CA ASP A 227 -9.11 6.42 14.18
C ASP A 227 -8.63 7.43 15.23
N GLU A 228 -7.46 8.06 15.03
CA GLU A 228 -6.85 8.92 16.03
C GLU A 228 -7.72 10.16 16.30
N PRO A 229 -8.12 10.41 17.56
CA PRO A 229 -8.93 11.56 17.89
C PRO A 229 -8.14 12.85 17.76
N GLY A 230 -8.72 13.84 17.08
CA GLY A 230 -8.10 15.15 16.95
C GLY A 230 -7.87 15.86 18.29
N GLY A 231 -6.71 16.51 18.42
CA GLY A 231 -6.42 17.41 19.54
C GLY A 231 -7.27 18.68 19.55
N SER A 232 -7.18 19.44 20.64
CA SER A 232 -7.87 20.74 20.79
C SER A 232 -7.29 21.78 19.82
N GLY A 233 -7.76 21.76 18.57
CA GLY A 233 -7.23 22.56 17.46
C GLY A 233 -7.27 21.84 16.11
N SER A 234 -7.63 20.56 16.10
CA SER A 234 -7.88 19.81 14.85
C SER A 234 -9.05 20.41 14.06
N ALA A 235 -8.98 20.31 12.74
CA ALA A 235 -10.04 20.78 11.84
C ALA A 235 -11.35 20.05 12.12
N ALA A 236 -12.47 20.78 12.00
CA ALA A 236 -13.79 20.15 12.09
C ALA A 236 -14.14 19.50 10.75
N ALA A 237 -14.96 18.45 10.78
CA ALA A 237 -15.48 17.82 9.56
C ALA A 237 -16.13 18.84 8.61
N SER A 238 -16.81 19.84 9.15
CA SER A 238 -17.46 20.92 8.39
C SER A 238 -16.48 21.82 7.62
N ASP A 239 -15.23 21.94 8.04
CA ASP A 239 -14.21 22.74 7.35
C ASP A 239 -13.70 22.04 6.07
N LEU A 240 -13.83 20.70 6.05
CA LEU A 240 -13.43 19.81 4.97
C LEU A 240 -14.60 19.41 4.06
N ALA A 241 -15.82 19.40 4.60
CA ALA A 241 -17.01 18.95 3.90
C ALA A 241 -17.26 19.73 2.60
N THR A 242 -17.67 19.01 1.56
CA THR A 242 -17.96 19.56 0.23
C THR A 242 -19.41 19.35 -0.20
N LEU A 243 -20.17 18.55 0.56
CA LEU A 243 -21.56 18.20 0.30
C LEU A 243 -22.42 18.57 1.53
N ASP A 244 -23.63 19.03 1.28
CA ASP A 244 -24.64 19.23 2.34
C ASP A 244 -25.54 17.99 2.42
N LEU A 245 -25.27 17.11 3.40
CA LEU A 245 -26.05 15.90 3.65
C LEU A 245 -27.11 16.08 4.74
N SER A 246 -27.27 17.30 5.28
CA SER A 246 -28.19 17.57 6.40
C SER A 246 -29.67 17.45 6.04
N ASN A 247 -30.00 17.50 4.75
CA ASN A 247 -31.37 17.53 4.24
C ASN A 247 -31.89 16.16 3.78
N VAL A 248 -31.13 15.07 3.96
CA VAL A 248 -31.55 13.76 3.48
C VAL A 248 -32.67 13.21 4.38
N PRO A 249 -33.89 13.01 3.84
CA PRO A 249 -35.00 12.53 4.64
C PRO A 249 -34.68 11.13 5.15
N SER A 250 -34.79 10.95 6.48
CA SER A 250 -34.79 9.62 7.08
C SER A 250 -35.74 8.69 6.29
N PRO A 251 -35.41 7.40 6.09
CA PRO A 251 -36.31 6.47 5.40
C PRO A 251 -37.71 6.41 6.02
N ALA A 252 -37.87 6.77 7.31
CA ALA A 252 -39.17 6.97 7.97
C ALA A 252 -39.94 8.20 7.44
N ALA A 253 -39.25 9.27 7.06
CA ALA A 253 -39.83 10.46 6.44
C ALA A 253 -40.13 10.24 4.95
N ALA A 254 -39.31 9.45 4.24
CA ALA A 254 -39.56 9.07 2.84
C ALA A 254 -40.77 8.14 2.70
N THR A 255 -40.93 7.17 3.61
CA THR A 255 -42.15 6.34 3.69
C THR A 255 -43.38 7.14 4.10
N ALA A 256 -43.25 8.12 5.02
CA ALA A 256 -44.34 9.03 5.36
C ALA A 256 -44.72 10.00 4.21
N ALA A 257 -43.75 10.42 3.39
CA ALA A 257 -44.00 11.25 2.20
C ALA A 257 -44.65 10.46 1.06
N ALA A 258 -44.32 9.17 0.92
CA ALA A 258 -44.98 8.27 -0.01
C ALA A 258 -46.43 7.97 0.42
N ASP A 259 -46.69 7.85 1.73
CA ASP A 259 -48.04 7.66 2.27
C ASP A 259 -48.89 8.95 2.16
N ALA A 260 -48.28 10.13 2.34
CA ALA A 260 -48.96 11.42 2.20
C ALA A 260 -49.39 11.78 0.76
N ASN A 261 -48.82 11.13 -0.26
CA ASN A 261 -49.20 11.29 -1.66
C ASN A 261 -50.12 10.18 -2.20
N GLY A 262 -50.55 9.24 -1.35
CA GLY A 262 -51.42 8.12 -1.68
C GLY A 262 -52.92 8.43 -1.56
N ALA A 263 -53.41 9.49 -2.20
CA ALA A 263 -54.85 9.80 -2.25
C ALA A 263 -55.43 9.65 -3.67
N SER A 264 -56.05 8.48 -3.89
CA SER A 264 -57.19 8.20 -4.78
C SER A 264 -56.96 7.95 -6.29
N ALA A 265 -57.04 6.67 -6.67
CA ALA A 265 -58.06 6.20 -7.62
C ALA A 265 -58.41 4.71 -7.37
N THR A 266 -59.63 4.50 -6.88
CA THR A 266 -60.46 3.28 -7.02
C THR A 266 -60.63 2.93 -8.51
N ASP A 267 -60.79 1.70 -9.01
CA ASP A 267 -61.66 0.59 -8.62
C ASP A 267 -61.37 -0.65 -9.52
N ALA A 268 -61.90 -1.80 -9.10
CA ALA A 268 -62.23 -3.01 -9.87
C ALA A 268 -61.47 -4.31 -9.53
N ALA A 269 -62.03 -4.96 -8.50
CA ALA A 269 -62.14 -6.38 -8.20
C ALA A 269 -61.77 -7.41 -9.30
N GLU A 270 -61.12 -8.50 -8.88
CA GLU A 270 -61.81 -9.79 -8.77
C GLU A 270 -61.12 -10.72 -7.76
N SER A 271 -61.95 -11.57 -7.16
CA SER A 271 -61.74 -12.40 -5.97
C SER A 271 -61.47 -13.84 -6.41
N THR A 272 -60.60 -14.57 -5.70
CA THR A 272 -60.88 -15.95 -5.27
C THR A 272 -60.09 -16.29 -4.02
N ASP A 273 -60.88 -16.55 -2.99
CA ASP A 273 -60.68 -17.33 -1.78
C ASP A 273 -59.88 -18.62 -2.02
N ASP A 274 -58.95 -18.94 -1.13
CA ASP A 274 -58.84 -20.30 -0.60
C ASP A 274 -58.22 -20.23 0.81
N THR A 275 -58.94 -20.86 1.73
CA THR A 275 -58.72 -20.85 3.17
C THR A 275 -58.17 -22.22 3.54
N ASP A 276 -57.08 -22.29 4.32
CA ASP A 276 -56.82 -23.47 5.14
C ASP A 276 -56.27 -23.03 6.51
N GLU A 277 -57.00 -23.43 7.53
CA GLU A 277 -56.76 -23.19 8.96
C GLU A 277 -55.78 -24.21 9.56
N VAL A 278 -55.37 -23.89 10.79
CA VAL A 278 -54.83 -24.73 11.89
C VAL A 278 -53.30 -24.90 11.90
N SER A 279 -52.57 -24.73 13.01
CA SER A 279 -52.92 -24.68 14.42
C SER A 279 -51.88 -23.89 15.21
N ALA A 280 -52.33 -23.30 16.31
CA ALA A 280 -51.52 -22.78 17.40
C ALA A 280 -50.89 -23.92 18.22
N ASP A 281 -49.70 -23.66 18.77
CA ASP A 281 -49.37 -24.04 20.14
C ASP A 281 -48.42 -23.01 20.74
N ASP A 282 -48.71 -22.73 22.00
CA ASP A 282 -48.21 -21.72 22.92
C ASP A 282 -47.18 -22.41 23.84
N ASP A 283 -46.07 -21.76 24.24
CA ASP A 283 -45.62 -21.77 25.65
C ASP A 283 -44.39 -20.86 25.92
N GLU A 284 -44.63 -19.91 26.81
CA GLU A 284 -43.83 -19.30 27.89
C GLU A 284 -42.29 -19.10 27.84
N ALA A 285 -41.93 -17.82 27.83
CA ALA A 285 -41.19 -17.06 28.86
C ALA A 285 -40.20 -17.77 29.82
N THR A 286 -38.95 -17.28 29.85
CA THR A 286 -38.26 -16.93 31.12
C THR A 286 -37.10 -15.94 30.90
N THR A 287 -37.19 -14.79 31.56
CA THR A 287 -36.14 -13.79 31.84
C THR A 287 -35.21 -14.24 32.97
N GLY A 288 -33.92 -13.88 32.90
CA GLY A 288 -32.98 -13.95 34.02
C GLY A 288 -31.73 -13.09 33.78
N THR A 289 -31.79 -11.85 34.27
CA THR A 289 -30.67 -10.91 34.49
C THR A 289 -29.89 -11.29 35.74
N GLU A 290 -28.54 -11.19 35.72
CA GLU A 290 -27.60 -10.72 36.78
C GLU A 290 -26.24 -10.44 36.08
N GLU A 291 -25.75 -9.21 35.87
CA GLU A 291 -25.00 -8.27 36.75
C GLU A 291 -23.72 -8.79 37.45
N SER A 292 -22.58 -8.24 37.01
CA SER A 292 -21.61 -7.44 37.82
C SER A 292 -20.20 -7.98 38.17
N SER A 293 -19.25 -7.02 38.05
CA SER A 293 -17.97 -6.81 38.77
C SER A 293 -16.70 -7.47 38.17
N ALA A 294 -15.70 -6.79 37.60
CA ALA A 294 -14.91 -5.58 37.94
C ALA A 294 -13.68 -5.81 38.87
N GLU A 295 -12.59 -5.12 38.49
CA GLU A 295 -11.25 -4.87 39.13
C GLU A 295 -10.14 -5.90 38.86
N ALA A 296 -9.06 -5.61 38.11
CA ALA A 296 -7.98 -4.60 38.21
C ALA A 296 -6.87 -4.93 39.23
N THR A 297 -5.62 -5.02 38.75
CA THR A 297 -4.39 -4.31 39.21
C THR A 297 -3.07 -5.12 39.15
N ALA A 298 -2.03 -4.41 38.65
CA ALA A 298 -0.59 -4.46 38.94
C ALA A 298 0.22 -5.71 38.49
N ASP A 299 1.37 -5.68 37.83
CA ASP A 299 2.56 -4.79 37.67
C ASP A 299 3.83 -5.53 38.14
N ALA A 300 4.91 -5.33 37.38
CA ALA A 300 6.33 -5.62 37.64
C ALA A 300 6.92 -7.05 37.47
N GLY A 301 7.81 -7.17 36.46
CA GLY A 301 9.25 -7.22 36.75
C GLY A 301 10.02 -8.51 36.49
N ALA A 302 10.67 -8.58 35.32
CA ALA A 302 12.01 -9.10 34.99
C ALA A 302 12.54 -10.46 35.53
N ALA A 303 12.97 -11.34 34.62
CA ALA A 303 14.29 -11.98 34.64
C ALA A 303 14.62 -12.71 33.33
N THR A 304 15.84 -12.47 32.84
CA THR A 304 16.54 -13.02 31.68
C THR A 304 17.06 -14.46 31.90
N GLU A 305 17.16 -15.24 30.81
CA GLU A 305 18.31 -16.10 30.38
C GLU A 305 17.92 -17.50 29.84
N SER A 306 18.26 -17.67 28.55
CA SER A 306 18.96 -18.80 27.91
C SER A 306 18.36 -20.21 27.85
N ALA A 307 18.29 -20.65 26.59
CA ALA A 307 18.19 -21.99 26.00
C ALA A 307 18.60 -23.20 26.88
N GLU A 308 17.72 -24.21 26.94
CA GLU A 308 17.92 -25.53 26.31
C GLU A 308 16.69 -26.45 26.59
N ASP A 309 16.30 -27.22 25.56
CA ASP A 309 15.61 -28.51 25.59
C ASP A 309 14.21 -28.64 26.26
N ALA A 310 13.18 -28.77 25.42
CA ALA A 310 11.97 -29.54 25.72
C ALA A 310 11.26 -29.93 24.41
N GLY A 311 11.64 -31.08 23.85
CA GLY A 311 10.70 -31.85 23.05
C GLY A 311 9.66 -32.49 23.97
N GLU A 312 8.39 -32.41 23.59
CA GLU A 312 7.29 -33.35 23.87
C GLU A 312 5.95 -32.63 23.59
N ASP A 313 5.44 -32.75 22.35
CA ASP A 313 3.99 -32.82 22.04
C ASP A 313 3.79 -33.09 20.54
N LEU A 314 4.17 -34.30 20.10
CA LEU A 314 3.86 -34.84 18.76
C LEU A 314 3.20 -36.23 18.86
N GLU A 315 2.32 -36.43 19.83
CA GLU A 315 1.68 -37.74 20.06
C GLU A 315 0.32 -37.94 19.35
N ASP A 316 -0.06 -37.09 18.37
CA ASP A 316 -1.36 -37.25 17.66
C ASP A 316 -1.28 -37.18 16.13
N LEU A 317 -0.19 -37.73 15.55
CA LEU A 317 -0.19 -38.16 14.14
C LEU A 317 -0.30 -39.67 14.11
N GLU A 318 -1.55 -40.15 14.12
CA GLU A 318 -1.86 -41.57 13.92
C GLU A 318 -1.33 -42.05 12.55
N ASP A 319 -0.86 -43.30 12.57
CA ASP A 319 -0.14 -44.05 11.54
C ASP A 319 -0.86 -44.04 10.18
N PHE A 320 -0.44 -43.19 9.24
CA PHE A 320 -0.97 -43.21 7.86
C PHE A 320 -0.56 -44.51 7.16
N GLU A 321 -1.54 -45.35 6.82
CA GLU A 321 -1.29 -46.60 6.11
C GLU A 321 -0.89 -46.30 4.65
N PRO A 322 0.24 -46.85 4.15
CA PRO A 322 0.64 -46.68 2.76
C PRO A 322 -0.43 -47.30 1.84
N GLY A 323 -1.10 -46.44 1.07
CA GLY A 323 -2.17 -46.82 0.13
C GLY A 323 -3.56 -46.24 0.44
N GLU A 324 -3.73 -45.48 1.53
CA GLU A 324 -5.03 -44.84 1.85
C GLU A 324 -5.50 -43.84 0.78
N PHE A 325 -4.56 -43.24 0.04
CA PHE A 325 -4.83 -42.29 -1.05
C PHE A 325 -4.73 -42.89 -2.45
N ASP A 326 -4.53 -44.22 -2.56
CA ASP A 326 -4.54 -44.88 -3.86
C ASP A 326 -5.97 -45.00 -4.36
N LEU A 327 -6.24 -44.42 -5.53
CA LEU A 327 -7.53 -44.58 -6.21
C LEU A 327 -7.76 -46.07 -6.50
N ASP A 328 -8.95 -46.53 -6.11
CA ASP A 328 -9.38 -47.88 -6.43
C ASP A 328 -9.46 -48.09 -7.95
N GLU A 329 -9.29 -49.34 -8.37
CA GLU A 329 -9.21 -49.72 -9.78
C GLU A 329 -10.47 -49.35 -10.58
N GLU A 330 -11.64 -49.31 -9.94
CA GLU A 330 -12.91 -48.95 -10.58
C GLU A 330 -12.96 -47.44 -10.89
N THR A 331 -12.54 -46.61 -9.92
CA THR A 331 -12.41 -45.16 -10.09
C THR A 331 -11.34 -44.81 -11.14
N ARG A 332 -10.21 -45.54 -11.16
CA ARG A 332 -9.16 -45.35 -12.17
C ARG A 332 -9.66 -45.67 -13.58
N GLN A 333 -10.38 -46.77 -13.74
CA GLN A 333 -10.92 -47.20 -15.03
C GLN A 333 -12.00 -46.25 -15.56
N ALA A 334 -12.79 -45.64 -14.67
CA ALA A 334 -13.74 -44.59 -15.03
C ALA A 334 -13.05 -43.31 -15.52
N VAL A 335 -11.97 -42.88 -14.86
CA VAL A 335 -11.17 -41.71 -15.28
C VAL A 335 -10.46 -41.97 -16.61
N GLU A 336 -9.93 -43.17 -16.82
CA GLU A 336 -9.32 -43.58 -18.10
C GLU A 336 -10.34 -43.60 -19.25
N GLU A 337 -11.56 -44.10 -19.02
CA GLU A 337 -12.61 -44.13 -20.04
C GLU A 337 -13.14 -42.72 -20.38
N GLU A 338 -13.20 -41.83 -19.39
CA GLU A 338 -13.72 -40.46 -19.58
C GLU A 338 -12.67 -39.49 -20.14
N TYR A 339 -11.41 -39.61 -19.73
CA TYR A 339 -10.35 -38.63 -20.03
C TYR A 339 -9.20 -39.17 -20.89
N GLY A 340 -9.13 -40.49 -21.13
CA GLY A 340 -8.14 -41.10 -22.02
C GLY A 340 -6.70 -41.03 -21.52
N THR A 341 -6.50 -40.92 -20.21
CA THR A 341 -5.18 -40.77 -19.57
C THR A 341 -4.74 -42.07 -18.90
N GLU A 342 -3.66 -42.70 -19.37
CA GLU A 342 -3.06 -43.85 -18.68
C GLU A 342 -2.26 -43.38 -17.45
N PHE A 343 -2.59 -43.90 -16.27
CA PHE A 343 -1.86 -43.59 -15.02
C PHE A 343 -0.79 -44.66 -14.75
N SER A 344 0.48 -44.28 -14.74
CA SER A 344 1.57 -45.14 -14.25
C SER A 344 1.86 -44.85 -12.78
N THR A 345 2.00 -45.91 -11.99
CA THR A 345 2.41 -45.79 -10.59
C THR A 345 3.94 -45.62 -10.50
N ALA A 346 4.42 -45.00 -9.41
CA ALA A 346 5.83 -44.62 -9.24
C ALA A 346 6.85 -45.78 -9.33
N ASP A 347 6.38 -47.04 -9.27
CA ASP A 347 7.22 -48.25 -9.39
C ASP A 347 7.47 -48.68 -10.85
N GLU A 348 6.74 -48.13 -11.84
CA GLU A 348 6.79 -48.58 -13.25
C GLU A 348 7.59 -47.67 -14.20
N VAL A 349 8.25 -46.63 -13.69
CA VAL A 349 9.14 -45.77 -14.48
C VAL A 349 10.56 -46.38 -14.54
N GLU A 350 10.91 -46.97 -15.68
CA GLU A 350 12.24 -47.54 -15.94
C GLU A 350 13.31 -46.42 -16.02
N GLU A 351 14.41 -46.56 -15.26
CA GLU A 351 15.45 -45.53 -15.16
C GLU A 351 16.15 -45.26 -16.50
N ALA A 352 16.10 -44.00 -16.93
CA ALA A 352 16.82 -43.53 -18.10
C ALA A 352 18.31 -43.32 -17.79
N ASP A 353 19.16 -44.14 -18.41
CA ASP A 353 20.62 -44.07 -18.38
C ASP A 353 21.14 -42.73 -18.94
N ALA A 354 21.65 -41.87 -18.06
CA ALA A 354 22.27 -40.60 -18.42
C ALA A 354 23.69 -40.83 -18.98
N GLY A 355 23.77 -41.08 -20.28
CA GLY A 355 25.03 -41.17 -21.03
C GLY A 355 25.73 -39.81 -21.19
N ALA A 356 26.96 -39.72 -20.69
CA ALA A 356 27.86 -38.57 -20.84
C ALA A 356 28.21 -38.28 -22.33
N PRO A 357 28.38 -37.01 -22.75
CA PRO A 357 28.82 -36.72 -24.11
C PRO A 357 30.34 -36.85 -24.23
N GLU A 358 30.80 -37.87 -24.95
CA GLU A 358 32.16 -37.93 -25.49
C GLU A 358 32.30 -37.04 -26.73
N SER A 359 33.42 -36.32 -26.78
CA SER A 359 33.84 -35.48 -27.90
C SER A 359 34.35 -36.32 -29.07
N GLU A 360 33.80 -36.11 -30.27
CA GLU A 360 34.49 -36.47 -31.51
C GLU A 360 34.36 -35.34 -32.54
N ALA A 361 35.52 -34.80 -32.92
CA ALA A 361 35.68 -33.86 -34.01
C ALA A 361 35.94 -34.63 -35.31
N GLU A 362 35.19 -34.34 -36.37
CA GLU A 362 35.51 -34.73 -37.74
C GLU A 362 35.27 -33.51 -38.65
N ALA A 363 36.31 -33.15 -39.40
CA ALA A 363 36.38 -31.99 -40.28
C ALA A 363 35.73 -32.27 -41.65
N VAL A 364 35.07 -31.25 -42.22
CA VAL A 364 34.87 -31.17 -43.68
C VAL A 364 35.12 -29.74 -44.12
N GLU A 365 36.17 -29.55 -44.92
CA GLU A 365 36.40 -28.35 -45.72
C GLU A 365 35.61 -28.41 -47.04
N THR A 366 35.12 -27.27 -47.54
CA THR A 366 35.42 -26.77 -48.89
C THR A 366 34.81 -25.37 -49.15
N ASP A 367 35.59 -24.59 -49.90
CA ASP A 367 35.58 -23.15 -50.26
C ASP A 367 34.36 -22.66 -51.12
N PRO A 368 34.21 -21.32 -51.33
CA PRO A 368 33.00 -20.63 -51.81
C PRO A 368 33.01 -20.22 -53.29
N ALA A 369 31.83 -19.90 -53.83
CA ALA A 369 31.56 -19.19 -55.10
C ALA A 369 30.02 -19.01 -55.22
N ASP A 370 29.39 -18.08 -55.92
CA ASP A 370 29.69 -16.83 -56.60
C ASP A 370 28.31 -16.26 -57.05
N ALA A 371 28.24 -14.93 -57.17
CA ALA A 371 27.33 -14.03 -57.88
C ALA A 371 25.98 -14.44 -58.53
N GLY A 372 25.05 -13.46 -58.46
CA GLY A 372 24.06 -13.12 -59.50
C GLY A 372 22.61 -13.36 -59.06
N GLY A 373 21.65 -12.44 -59.11
CA GLY A 373 21.49 -11.17 -59.82
C GLY A 373 20.06 -11.11 -60.40
N SER A 374 19.36 -9.97 -60.26
CA SER A 374 18.17 -9.47 -61.02
C SER A 374 17.15 -8.82 -60.06
N ALA A 375 17.03 -7.49 -59.93
CA ALA A 375 16.58 -6.44 -60.86
C ALA A 375 15.05 -6.25 -60.94
N GLY A 376 14.62 -4.98 -60.76
CA GLY A 376 13.28 -4.41 -61.04
C GLY A 376 12.69 -3.67 -59.81
N ALA A 377 12.99 -2.40 -59.53
CA ALA A 377 12.69 -1.13 -60.22
C ALA A 377 11.24 -0.61 -60.01
N ASP A 378 11.12 0.53 -59.29
CA ASP A 378 10.27 1.74 -59.44
C ASP A 378 10.33 2.48 -58.07
N ALA A 379 11.07 3.60 -57.86
CA ALA A 379 10.88 4.99 -58.34
C ALA A 379 9.43 5.48 -58.10
N GLU A 380 9.15 6.49 -57.28
CA GLU A 380 9.38 7.95 -57.41
C GLU A 380 9.46 8.55 -55.98
N ALA A 381 10.47 9.31 -55.56
CA ALA A 381 10.77 10.72 -55.85
C ALA A 381 9.70 11.73 -55.37
N ASP A 382 9.97 12.40 -54.23
CA ASP A 382 9.74 13.84 -54.08
C ASP A 382 10.75 14.42 -53.08
N ALA A 383 11.56 15.35 -53.55
CA ALA A 383 12.50 16.15 -52.78
C ALA A 383 12.40 17.57 -53.34
N GLU A 384 12.10 18.53 -52.47
CA GLU A 384 12.40 19.95 -52.71
C GLU A 384 13.16 20.48 -51.48
N SER A 385 14.25 21.16 -51.81
CA SER A 385 15.32 21.72 -50.99
C SER A 385 14.99 23.15 -50.57
N GLU A 386 15.64 23.67 -49.52
CA GLU A 386 16.32 24.99 -49.41
C GLU A 386 17.01 24.96 -48.01
N ALA A 387 18.33 24.80 -47.87
CA ALA A 387 19.38 25.85 -47.80
C ALA A 387 19.23 26.79 -46.57
N ASP A 388 20.22 27.22 -45.80
CA ASP A 388 21.66 27.01 -45.58
C ASP A 388 21.94 27.78 -44.26
N GLY A 389 22.84 27.33 -43.39
CA GLY A 389 23.07 27.99 -42.10
C GLY A 389 24.21 27.41 -41.29
N LYS A 390 25.42 27.50 -41.84
CA LYS A 390 26.69 27.06 -41.27
C LYS A 390 27.14 27.94 -40.09
N THR A 391 27.48 27.32 -38.95
CA THR A 391 28.54 27.82 -38.06
C THR A 391 29.18 26.67 -37.28
N GLU A 392 30.47 26.47 -37.49
CA GLU A 392 31.40 25.67 -36.69
C GLU A 392 31.96 26.53 -35.55
N ASN A 393 32.06 25.97 -34.34
CA ASN A 393 33.25 25.96 -33.46
C ASN A 393 32.87 25.35 -32.09
N GLU A 394 33.40 24.17 -31.74
CA GLU A 394 34.64 23.92 -30.96
C GLU A 394 34.44 24.05 -29.43
N ASP A 395 34.30 22.88 -28.80
CA ASP A 395 35.16 22.34 -27.72
C ASP A 395 35.85 23.35 -26.76
N ALA A 396 35.48 23.29 -25.48
CA ALA A 396 36.42 23.33 -24.33
C ALA A 396 35.68 23.34 -22.97
N GLU A 397 35.82 22.26 -22.21
CA GLU A 397 36.07 22.32 -20.76
C GLU A 397 37.56 22.71 -20.51
N PRO A 398 38.07 22.94 -19.27
CA PRO A 398 37.45 22.88 -17.93
C PRO A 398 37.78 24.10 -17.03
N ALA A 399 37.18 24.17 -15.82
CA ALA A 399 37.87 24.65 -14.60
C ALA A 399 37.02 24.42 -13.33
N GLU A 400 37.65 23.83 -12.32
CA GLU A 400 37.22 23.77 -10.92
C GLU A 400 37.52 25.08 -10.16
N GLU A 401 36.68 25.40 -9.18
CA GLU A 401 36.97 26.01 -7.85
C GLU A 401 35.63 26.09 -7.09
N SER A 402 35.42 25.30 -6.03
CA SER A 402 35.64 25.62 -4.61
C SER A 402 34.82 26.80 -4.04
N ALA A 403 33.93 26.42 -3.10
CA ALA A 403 33.37 27.13 -1.94
C ALA A 403 32.76 28.54 -2.13
N GLU A 404 31.50 28.72 -1.71
CA GLU A 404 31.18 29.45 -0.46
C GLU A 404 29.74 29.10 -0.02
N GLU A 405 29.63 28.85 1.28
CA GLU A 405 28.40 28.70 2.06
C GLU A 405 27.64 30.03 2.11
N GLY A 406 26.30 29.93 2.11
CA GLY A 406 25.41 31.05 2.37
C GLY A 406 24.56 30.74 3.59
N ASP A 407 25.03 31.22 4.75
CA ASP A 407 24.23 31.51 5.95
C ASP A 407 22.88 32.16 5.61
N ASP A 408 21.79 31.63 6.15
CA ASP A 408 20.61 32.42 6.54
C ASP A 408 20.35 32.19 8.03
N ASP A 409 20.90 33.11 8.83
CA ASP A 409 20.77 33.17 10.27
C ASP A 409 19.51 33.99 10.63
N GLY A 410 18.58 33.32 11.30
CA GLY A 410 17.38 33.86 11.91
C GLY A 410 17.43 33.90 13.43
N ASN A 411 18.56 34.24 14.03
CA ASN A 411 18.78 34.82 15.38
C ASN A 411 17.60 34.79 16.39
N ASP A 412 17.69 33.91 17.39
CA ASP A 412 17.33 34.25 18.78
C ASP A 412 18.59 34.22 19.66
N GLU A 413 19.00 35.39 20.16
CA GLU A 413 20.20 35.57 20.99
C GLU A 413 19.94 35.06 22.42
N SER A 414 20.26 33.80 22.66
CA SER A 414 20.95 33.39 23.88
C SER A 414 22.21 32.68 23.40
N ALA A 415 23.41 33.18 23.73
CA ALA A 415 24.71 32.64 23.30
C ALA A 415 24.62 31.14 22.98
N ALA A 416 24.34 30.83 21.71
CA ALA A 416 23.87 29.52 21.32
C ALA A 416 25.11 28.63 21.35
N VAL A 417 25.25 27.90 22.44
CA VAL A 417 26.21 26.82 22.53
C VAL A 417 25.84 25.89 21.39
N ASP A 418 26.79 25.60 20.50
CA ASP A 418 26.62 24.56 19.51
C ASP A 418 26.41 23.25 20.28
N LEU A 419 25.18 22.79 20.32
CA LEU A 419 24.76 21.66 21.14
C LEU A 419 25.41 20.37 20.65
N GLU A 420 25.71 20.26 19.37
CA GLU A 420 26.39 19.11 18.78
C GLU A 420 27.84 19.05 19.28
N ASP A 421 28.55 20.18 19.24
CA ASP A 421 29.92 20.26 19.75
C ASP A 421 29.97 20.07 21.29
N ALA A 422 28.97 20.56 22.03
CA ALA A 422 28.86 20.33 23.47
C ALA A 422 28.60 18.86 23.83
N VAL A 423 27.76 18.17 23.04
CA VAL A 423 27.51 16.74 23.16
C VAL A 423 28.80 15.94 22.92
N MET A 424 29.59 16.33 21.91
CA MET A 424 30.87 15.68 21.60
C MET A 424 31.92 15.89 22.71
N GLU A 425 32.02 17.10 23.28
CA GLU A 425 32.89 17.38 24.43
C GLU A 425 32.45 16.59 25.68
N ALA A 426 31.14 16.47 25.91
CA ALA A 426 30.59 15.66 26.99
C ALA A 426 30.90 14.17 26.80
N MET A 427 30.88 13.62 25.57
CA MET A 427 31.24 12.22 25.31
C MET A 427 32.72 11.92 25.64
N GLU A 428 33.63 12.88 25.39
CA GLU A 428 35.05 12.72 25.76
C GLU A 428 35.25 12.81 27.28
N THR A 429 34.47 13.67 27.96
CA THR A 429 34.60 13.92 29.39
C THR A 429 33.91 12.86 30.26
N VAL A 430 32.72 12.42 29.88
CA VAL A 430 31.89 11.45 30.61
C VAL A 430 32.30 10.01 30.29
N GLY A 431 32.65 9.74 29.03
CA GLY A 431 32.92 8.39 28.55
C GLY A 431 34.34 7.88 28.78
N ASP A 432 35.30 8.74 29.20
CA ASP A 432 36.72 8.39 29.44
C ASP A 432 37.37 7.54 28.31
N GLY A 433 36.87 7.65 27.07
CA GLY A 433 37.29 6.85 25.90
C GLY A 433 36.66 5.46 25.74
N GLU A 434 35.82 5.03 26.69
CA GLU A 434 35.08 3.76 26.66
C GLU A 434 33.65 3.90 26.09
N GLY A 435 33.09 5.10 26.12
CA GLY A 435 31.73 5.43 25.70
C GLY A 435 30.91 5.92 26.88
N ALA A 436 30.00 6.86 26.65
CA ALA A 436 29.14 7.45 27.68
C ALA A 436 27.73 6.85 27.59
N ASP A 437 27.12 6.58 28.74
CA ASP A 437 25.71 6.23 28.81
C ASP A 437 24.86 7.44 28.34
N ARG A 438 23.83 7.17 27.54
CA ARG A 438 23.00 8.20 26.90
C ARG A 438 22.30 9.08 27.94
N GLU A 439 21.76 8.52 29.02
CA GLU A 439 21.06 9.29 30.05
C GLU A 439 22.06 10.16 30.84
N ASP A 440 23.23 9.61 31.17
CA ASP A 440 24.29 10.35 31.85
C ASP A 440 24.86 11.48 30.99
N LEU A 441 24.97 11.26 29.67
CA LEU A 441 25.42 12.26 28.70
C LEU A 441 24.43 13.43 28.61
N ILE A 442 23.13 13.12 28.49
CA ILE A 442 22.08 14.14 28.44
C ILE A 442 22.07 14.95 29.74
N ALA A 443 22.15 14.28 30.89
CA ALA A 443 22.21 14.94 32.19
C ALA A 443 23.43 15.88 32.31
N ALA A 444 24.60 15.46 31.83
CA ALA A 444 25.82 16.27 31.88
C ALA A 444 25.70 17.55 31.03
N VAL A 445 25.21 17.44 29.80
CA VAL A 445 25.04 18.59 28.89
C VAL A 445 23.96 19.55 29.40
N VAL A 446 22.86 19.02 29.93
CA VAL A 446 21.79 19.83 30.56
C VAL A 446 22.31 20.57 31.79
N ASP A 447 23.08 19.91 32.67
CA ASP A 447 23.63 20.53 33.88
C ASP A 447 24.70 21.59 33.57
N GLU A 448 25.51 21.40 32.52
CA GLU A 448 26.58 22.32 32.14
C GLU A 448 26.08 23.54 31.34
N HIS A 449 25.16 23.33 30.41
CA HIS A 449 24.72 24.36 29.46
C HIS A 449 23.31 24.90 29.75
N GLY A 450 22.54 24.25 30.63
CA GLY A 450 21.19 24.70 31.02
C GLY A 450 20.16 24.61 29.90
N VAL A 451 20.33 23.65 28.99
CA VAL A 451 19.53 23.42 27.78
C VAL A 451 18.43 22.38 28.02
N ASP A 452 17.43 22.34 27.13
CA ASP A 452 16.35 21.35 27.23
C ASP A 452 16.86 19.94 26.87
N SER A 453 16.42 18.91 27.59
CA SER A 453 16.86 17.54 27.34
C SER A 453 16.47 17.03 25.95
N GLY A 454 15.32 17.46 25.41
CA GLY A 454 14.92 17.11 24.05
C GLY A 454 15.85 17.72 23.01
N ALA A 455 16.29 18.97 23.20
CA ALA A 455 17.25 19.60 22.30
C ALA A 455 18.65 18.92 22.34
N VAL A 456 19.02 18.34 23.48
CA VAL A 456 20.25 17.52 23.60
C VAL A 456 20.06 16.16 22.92
N GLU A 457 18.88 15.54 23.03
CA GLU A 457 18.57 14.31 22.31
C GLU A 457 18.59 14.49 20.80
N ASP A 458 18.03 15.59 20.30
CA ASP A 458 18.09 15.95 18.88
C ASP A 458 19.55 16.12 18.42
N ALA A 459 20.37 16.84 19.18
CA ALA A 459 21.79 17.02 18.87
C ALA A 459 22.59 15.69 18.89
N ILE A 460 22.23 14.74 19.77
CA ILE A 460 22.81 13.39 19.78
C ILE A 460 22.42 12.63 18.51
N GLN A 461 21.15 12.72 18.07
CA GLN A 461 20.70 12.10 16.83
C GLN A 461 21.40 12.70 15.61
N ASP A 462 21.59 14.02 15.57
CA ASP A 462 22.33 14.70 14.52
C ASP A 462 23.81 14.26 14.48
N ALA A 463 24.44 14.07 15.65
CA ALA A 463 25.81 13.55 15.75
C ALA A 463 25.93 12.09 15.26
N LEU A 464 24.90 11.26 15.48
CA LEU A 464 24.83 9.90 14.96
C LEU A 464 24.64 9.89 13.43
N MET A 465 23.74 10.73 12.93
CA MET A 465 23.42 10.84 11.50
C MET A 465 24.58 11.43 10.69
N SER A 466 25.32 12.40 11.26
CA SER A 466 26.53 12.97 10.67
C SER A 466 27.76 12.06 10.76
N GLY A 467 27.64 10.93 11.48
CA GLY A 467 28.73 9.98 11.67
C GLY A 467 29.86 10.50 12.54
N ARG A 468 29.57 11.43 13.46
CA ARG A 468 30.51 11.96 14.46
C ARG A 468 30.58 11.09 15.71
N CYS A 469 29.52 10.35 16.01
CA CYS A 469 29.50 9.33 17.07
C CYS A 469 28.84 8.04 16.57
N TYR A 470 29.01 6.95 17.33
CA TYR A 470 28.37 5.66 17.07
C TYR A 470 27.97 4.97 18.38
N GLU A 471 27.03 4.04 18.29
CA GLU A 471 26.48 3.30 19.43
C GLU A 471 26.98 1.84 19.43
N PRO A 472 28.10 1.52 20.11
CA PRO A 472 28.63 0.16 20.18
C PRO A 472 27.73 -0.84 20.91
N SER A 473 26.87 -0.38 21.81
CA SER A 473 25.89 -1.17 22.55
C SER A 473 24.71 -0.28 22.90
N ASP A 474 23.51 -0.85 22.94
CA ASP A 474 22.26 -0.14 23.30
C ASP A 474 22.45 0.73 24.56
N GLY A 475 22.23 2.03 24.41
CA GLY A 475 22.38 3.05 25.45
C GLY A 475 23.78 3.65 25.62
N THR A 476 24.81 3.17 24.92
CA THR A 476 26.20 3.67 25.06
C THR A 476 26.67 4.39 23.80
N LEU A 477 26.99 5.67 23.89
CA LEU A 477 27.45 6.50 22.78
C LEU A 477 28.95 6.74 22.82
N LYS A 478 29.61 6.68 21.65
CA LYS A 478 31.05 6.88 21.53
C LYS A 478 31.41 7.78 20.35
N ALA A 479 32.19 8.82 20.62
CA ALA A 479 32.77 9.70 19.60
C ALA A 479 33.76 8.97 18.68
N ILE A 480 33.82 9.37 17.41
CA ILE A 480 34.67 8.79 16.35
C ILE A 480 36.02 9.50 16.22
#